data_AF-E9GZG7-F1
#
_entry.id   AF-E9GZG7-F1
#
_cell.length_a   1.000
_cell.length_b   1.000
_cell.length_c   1.000
_cell.angle_alpha   90.00
_cell.angle_beta   90.00
_cell.angle_gamma   90.00
#
_symmetry.space_group_name_H-M   'P 1'
#
loop_
_entity.id
_entity.type
_entity.pdbx_description
1 polymer ?
#
loop_
_entity_poly.entity_id
_entity_poly.type
_entity_poly.pdbx_seq_one_letter_code
_entity_poly.pdbx_strand_id
1 'polypeptide(L)'
;MANSTPREVNHIAKFNGTNFSLWKFGTWLLLEQHNLVGIVNGDEPYLVENEGNMVNVDDVEARMDWQRRDVLARNILVATIESQQQRVKWAQLGG
;
A
#
# COMPACT_ATOMS: atom_id res chain seq x y z
N MET A 1 -5.64 -16.16 -5.16
CA MET A 1 -5.76 -14.99 -4.26
C MET A 1 -4.66 -15.09 -3.21
N ALA A 2 -3.54 -14.41 -3.42
CA ALA A 2 -2.38 -14.48 -2.53
C ALA A 2 -2.48 -13.36 -1.49
N ASN A 3 -2.88 -13.72 -0.27
CA ASN A 3 -2.75 -12.86 0.91
C ASN A 3 -1.29 -12.93 1.39
N SER A 4 -0.37 -12.27 0.70
CA SER A 4 1.07 -12.36 0.98
C SER A 4 1.64 -11.20 1.81
N THR A 5 0.81 -10.34 2.40
CA THR A 5 1.29 -9.06 2.95
C THR A 5 2.19 -9.17 4.19
N PRO A 6 1.99 -10.07 5.19
CA PRO A 6 2.79 -10.02 6.41
C PRO A 6 4.19 -10.58 6.21
N ARG A 7 4.34 -11.62 5.38
CA ARG A 7 5.63 -12.31 5.21
C ARG A 7 6.60 -11.48 4.35
N GLU A 8 6.09 -10.82 3.33
CA GLU A 8 6.88 -10.04 2.40
C GLU A 8 7.45 -8.77 3.05
N VAL A 9 6.73 -8.13 3.97
CA VAL A 9 7.20 -6.88 4.61
C VAL A 9 8.06 -7.09 5.87
N ASN A 10 8.23 -8.33 6.35
CA ASN A 10 8.95 -8.62 7.61
C ASN A 10 10.42 -8.18 7.62
N HIS A 11 11.06 -8.12 6.45
CA HIS A 11 12.45 -7.71 6.31
C HIS A 11 12.62 -6.19 6.20
N ILE A 12 11.51 -5.44 6.03
CA ILE A 12 11.52 -3.99 5.95
C ILE A 12 11.45 -3.42 7.37
N ALA A 13 12.39 -2.52 7.69
CA ALA A 13 12.36 -1.78 8.95
C ALA A 13 11.07 -0.96 9.03
N LYS A 14 10.24 -1.19 10.07
CA LYS A 14 9.01 -0.42 10.25
C LYS A 14 9.32 1.06 10.50
N PHE A 15 8.54 1.95 9.90
CA PHE A 15 8.67 3.38 10.10
C PHE A 15 8.34 3.76 11.54
N ASN A 16 9.30 4.34 12.25
CA ASN A 16 9.21 4.70 13.66
C ASN A 16 9.29 6.23 13.91
N GLY A 17 9.17 7.04 12.86
CA GLY A 17 9.30 8.50 12.95
C GLY A 17 10.74 9.03 12.86
N THR A 18 11.77 8.17 13.01
CA THR A 18 13.19 8.59 12.96
C THR A 18 13.98 7.93 11.84
N ASN A 19 13.49 6.83 11.27
CA ASN A 19 14.18 6.02 10.25
C ASN A 19 13.65 6.22 8.81
N PHE A 20 13.14 7.41 8.48
CA PHE A 20 12.45 7.67 7.21
C PHE A 20 13.23 7.20 5.98
N SER A 21 14.52 7.53 5.85
CA SER A 21 15.32 7.17 4.67
C SER A 21 15.45 5.66 4.48
N LEU A 22 15.68 4.92 5.57
CA LEU A 22 15.82 3.45 5.53
C LEU A 22 14.48 2.78 5.22
N TRP A 23 13.41 3.20 5.90
CA TRP A 23 12.06 2.70 5.65
C TRP A 23 11.64 2.99 4.20
N LYS A 24 11.84 4.22 3.73
CA LYS A 24 11.49 4.63 2.36
C LYS A 24 12.20 3.74 1.36
N PHE A 25 13.51 3.53 1.50
CA PHE A 25 14.27 2.68 0.58
C PHE A 25 13.73 1.24 0.53
N GLY A 26 13.53 0.61 1.69
CA GLY A 26 13.03 -0.78 1.74
C GLY A 26 11.61 -0.93 1.20
N THR A 27 10.72 0.00 1.58
CA THR A 27 9.33 0.02 1.10
C THR A 27 9.26 0.29 -0.41
N TRP A 28 10.09 1.20 -0.92
CA TRP A 28 10.11 1.53 -2.35
C TRP A 28 10.61 0.37 -3.21
N LEU A 29 11.66 -0.33 -2.76
CA LEU A 29 12.17 -1.51 -3.45
C LEU A 29 11.09 -2.60 -3.56
N LEU A 30 10.29 -2.80 -2.51
CA LEU A 30 9.18 -3.76 -2.54
C LEU A 30 8.07 -3.31 -3.49
N LEU A 31 7.73 -2.01 -3.53
CA LEU A 31 6.76 -1.48 -4.50
C LEU A 31 7.23 -1.68 -5.94
N GLU A 32 8.53 -1.50 -6.23
CA GLU A 32 9.12 -1.77 -7.54
C GLU A 32 9.02 -3.25 -7.92
N GLN A 33 9.30 -4.17 -6.99
CA GLN A 33 9.18 -5.62 -7.22
C GLN A 33 7.76 -6.05 -7.62
N HIS A 34 6.75 -5.34 -7.14
CA HIS A 34 5.34 -5.61 -7.46
C HIS A 34 4.78 -4.73 -8.60
N ASN A 35 5.61 -3.91 -9.26
CA ASN A 35 5.18 -2.94 -10.27
C ASN A 35 4.06 -2.00 -9.79
N LEU A 36 4.24 -1.47 -8.57
CA LEU A 36 3.24 -0.62 -7.89
C LEU A 36 3.63 0.86 -7.84
N VAL A 37 4.83 1.22 -8.32
CA VAL A 37 5.32 2.62 -8.25
C VAL A 37 4.40 3.58 -9.01
N GLY A 38 3.93 3.20 -10.21
CA GLY A 38 3.00 4.02 -10.99
C GLY A 38 1.67 4.25 -10.28
N ILE A 39 1.16 3.24 -9.57
CA ILE A 39 -0.04 3.35 -8.73
C ILE A 39 0.19 4.33 -7.57
N VAL A 40 1.31 4.19 -6.85
CA VAL A 40 1.61 5.02 -5.66
C VAL A 40 1.89 6.48 -6.03
N ASN A 41 2.56 6.73 -7.15
CA ASN A 41 2.81 8.08 -7.65
C ASN A 41 1.58 8.73 -8.28
N GLY A 42 0.54 7.95 -8.62
CA GLY A 42 -0.61 8.42 -9.38
C GLY A 42 -0.35 8.55 -10.89
N ASP A 43 0.76 8.00 -11.38
CA ASP A 43 1.08 7.93 -12.82
C ASP A 43 0.15 6.94 -13.56
N GLU A 44 -0.40 5.96 -12.83
CA GLU A 44 -1.43 5.03 -13.29
C GLU A 44 -2.76 5.32 -12.58
N PRO A 45 -3.58 6.26 -13.09
CA PRO A 45 -4.85 6.62 -12.46
C PRO A 45 -5.91 5.52 -12.65
N TYR A 46 -6.89 5.51 -11.74
CA TYR A 46 -8.05 4.63 -11.86
C TYR A 46 -8.84 4.95 -13.14
N LEU A 47 -9.24 3.90 -13.88
CA LEU A 47 -10.05 4.03 -15.08
C LEU A 47 -11.48 4.50 -14.71
N VAL A 48 -11.80 5.74 -15.05
CA VAL A 48 -13.15 6.30 -14.89
C VAL A 48 -13.98 5.93 -16.12
N GLU A 49 -15.18 5.39 -15.91
CA GLU A 49 -16.12 5.11 -16.98
C GLU A 49 -16.61 6.44 -17.58
N ASN A 50 -16.47 6.62 -18.89
CA ASN A 50 -17.11 7.74 -19.59
C ASN A 50 -18.60 7.43 -19.73
N GLU A 51 -19.47 8.33 -19.27
CA GLU A 51 -20.91 8.21 -19.41
C GLU A 51 -21.29 8.04 -20.90
N GLY A 52 -21.74 6.85 -21.29
CA GLY A 52 -22.25 6.56 -22.63
C GLY A 52 -21.59 5.39 -23.36
N ASN A 53 -20.48 4.84 -22.87
CA ASN A 53 -19.90 3.61 -23.45
C ASN A 53 -20.48 2.36 -22.78
N MET A 54 -20.84 1.36 -23.60
CA MET A 54 -21.08 0.01 -23.09
C MET A 54 -19.80 -0.47 -22.41
N VAL A 55 -19.91 -0.87 -21.14
CA VAL A 55 -18.78 -1.39 -20.36
C VAL A 55 -18.23 -2.64 -21.04
N ASN A 56 -17.00 -2.56 -21.58
CA ASN A 56 -16.32 -3.73 -22.14
C ASN A 56 -15.84 -4.63 -20.99
N VAL A 57 -15.88 -5.95 -21.18
CA VAL A 57 -15.34 -6.93 -20.21
C VAL A 57 -13.86 -6.68 -19.93
N ASP A 58 -13.09 -6.27 -20.95
CA ASP A 58 -11.67 -5.92 -20.81
C ASP A 58 -11.47 -4.72 -19.86
N ASP A 59 -12.39 -3.74 -19.89
CA ASP A 59 -12.35 -2.57 -19.00
C ASP A 59 -12.65 -2.98 -17.55
N VAL A 60 -13.57 -3.93 -17.36
CA VAL A 60 -13.87 -4.49 -16.03
C VAL A 60 -12.66 -5.21 -15.47
N GLU A 61 -12.00 -6.06 -16.26
CA GLU A 61 -10.80 -6.78 -15.81
C GLU A 61 -9.65 -5.83 -15.47
N ALA A 62 -9.39 -4.83 -16.32
CA ALA A 62 -8.38 -3.81 -16.07
C ALA A 62 -8.66 -3.01 -14.80
N ARG A 63 -9.93 -2.63 -14.56
CA ARG A 63 -10.36 -1.96 -13.32
C ARG A 63 -10.16 -2.85 -12.09
N MET A 64 -10.55 -4.11 -12.16
CA MET A 64 -10.38 -5.05 -11.05
C MET A 64 -8.90 -5.30 -10.75
N ASP A 65 -8.07 -5.43 -11.78
CA ASP A 65 -6.62 -5.57 -11.64
C ASP A 65 -5.99 -4.33 -10.98
N TRP A 66 -6.32 -3.13 -11.48
CA TRP A 66 -5.87 -1.88 -10.87
C TRP A 66 -6.25 -1.81 -9.38
N GLN A 67 -7.50 -2.14 -9.04
CA GLN A 67 -7.96 -2.14 -7.65
C GLN A 67 -7.19 -3.13 -6.78
N ARG A 68 -6.86 -4.31 -7.29
CA ARG A 68 -6.04 -5.29 -6.56
C ARG A 68 -4.64 -4.77 -6.30
N ARG A 69 -4.02 -4.13 -7.30
CA ARG A 69 -2.68 -3.52 -7.19
C ARG A 69 -2.67 -2.36 -6.20
N ASP A 70 -3.67 -1.49 -6.25
CA ASP A 70 -3.85 -0.39 -5.29
C ASP A 70 -4.05 -0.92 -3.84
N VAL A 71 -4.87 -1.95 -3.64
CA VAL A 71 -5.03 -2.59 -2.32
C VAL A 71 -3.69 -3.18 -1.83
N LEU A 72 -2.93 -3.82 -2.70
CA LEU A 72 -1.62 -4.37 -2.36
C LEU A 72 -0.63 -3.25 -1.96
N ALA A 73 -0.57 -2.16 -2.72
CA ALA A 73 0.28 -1.01 -2.42
C ALA A 73 -0.06 -0.41 -1.04
N ARG A 74 -1.35 -0.19 -0.76
CA ARG A 74 -1.82 0.30 0.54
C ARG A 74 -1.49 -0.66 1.67
N ASN A 75 -1.61 -1.97 1.45
CA ASN A 75 -1.24 -2.97 2.44
C ASN A 75 0.25 -2.94 2.77
N ILE A 76 1.13 -2.83 1.77
CA ILE A 76 2.58 -2.70 1.97
C ILE A 76 2.91 -1.45 2.80
N LEU A 77 2.33 -0.30 2.43
CA LEU A 77 2.55 0.96 3.13
C LEU A 77 2.09 0.88 4.60
N VAL A 78 0.89 0.37 4.85
CA VAL A 78 0.33 0.26 6.21
C VAL A 78 1.10 -0.76 7.06
N ALA A 79 1.47 -1.91 6.50
CA ALA A 79 2.16 -2.96 7.24
C ALA A 79 3.59 -2.59 7.66
N THR A 80 4.20 -1.65 6.94
CA THR A 80 5.56 -1.16 7.20
C THR A 80 5.59 0.08 8.09
N ILE A 81 4.47 0.54 8.64
CA ILE A 81 4.43 1.61 9.64
C ILE A 81 4.34 0.99 11.04
N GLU A 82 5.15 1.48 11.99
CA GLU A 82 5.10 0.98 13.36
C GLU A 82 3.80 1.39 14.04
N SER A 83 3.04 0.41 14.56
CA SER A 83 1.73 0.63 15.18
C SER A 83 1.80 1.20 16.62
N GLN A 84 2.89 1.84 17.02
CA GLN A 84 3.17 2.19 18.42
C GLN A 84 2.91 3.65 18.83
N GLN A 85 2.01 4.36 18.16
CA GLN A 85 1.41 5.56 18.77
C GLN A 85 0.16 5.27 19.64
N GLN A 86 -0.30 4.02 19.73
CA GLN A 86 -1.48 3.65 20.55
C GLN A 86 -1.19 3.15 21.98
N ARG A 87 0.08 2.94 22.39
CA ARG A 87 0.39 2.38 23.73
C ARG A 87 0.95 3.36 24.76
N VAL A 88 1.41 4.56 24.37
CA VAL A 88 2.09 5.48 25.30
C VAL A 88 1.12 6.41 26.05
N LYS A 89 -0.06 6.73 25.49
CA LYS A 89 -1.01 7.66 26.14
C LYS A 89 -1.84 7.07 27.30
N TRP A 90 -2.03 5.75 27.37
CA TRP A 90 -2.82 5.12 28.44
C TRP A 90 -2.04 4.93 29.75
N ALA A 91 -0.70 4.82 29.69
CA ALA A 91 0.13 4.68 30.89
C ALA A 91 0.41 6.01 31.62
N GLN A 92 0.19 7.15 30.96
CA GLN A 92 0.46 8.48 31.54
C GLN A 92 -0.80 9.14 32.15
N LEU A 93 -1.99 8.53 32.03
CA LEU A 93 -3.26 9.17 32.39
C LEU A 93 -4.18 8.38 33.34
N GLY A 94 -3.71 7.33 34.02
CA GLY A 94 -4.52 6.77 35.11
C GLY A 94 -4.07 5.42 35.64
N GLY A 95 -3.26 5.47 36.70
CA GLY A 95 -3.41 4.59 37.86
C GLY A 95 -4.22 5.31 38.92
#